data_AF-A0A2V7DI39-F1
#
_entry.id   AF-A0A2V7DI39-F1
#
_cell.length_a   1.000
_cell.length_b   1.000
_cell.length_c   1.000
_cell.angle_alpha   90.00
_cell.angle_beta   90.00
_cell.angle_gamma   90.00
#
_symmetry.space_group_name_H-M   'P 1'
#
loop_
_entity.id
_entity.type
_entity.pdbx_description
1 polymer ?
#
loop_
_entity_poly.entity_id
_entity_poly.type
_entity_poly.pdbx_seq_one_letter_code
_entity_poly.pdbx_strand_id
1 'polypeptide(L)'
;MFDVFLPLGQRSTGGALLAELRVGDLVIRSHRLFKTRGTVVRVAVQRRGEARLVWVKWDHPDTLPNPSLESADSLKAVKGTSSPA
;
A
#
# COMPACT_ATOMS: atom_id res chain seq x y z
N MET A 1 14.82 -2.47 -21.34
CA MET A 1 14.58 -3.90 -21.05
C MET A 1 14.71 -4.03 -19.54
N PHE A 2 13.59 -4.12 -18.81
CA PHE A 2 13.62 -4.31 -17.36
C PHE A 2 12.65 -5.43 -17.04
N ASP A 3 13.21 -6.58 -16.71
CA ASP A 3 12.51 -7.73 -16.15
C ASP A 3 11.86 -7.34 -14.82
N VAL A 4 10.52 -7.30 -14.81
CA VAL A 4 9.75 -7.19 -13.57
C VAL A 4 9.60 -8.60 -13.03
N PHE A 5 10.45 -8.94 -12.07
CA PHE A 5 10.32 -10.16 -11.28
C PHE A 5 9.09 -10.02 -10.37
N LEU A 6 7.95 -10.60 -10.78
CA LEU A 6 6.81 -10.84 -9.88
C LEU A 6 7.08 -12.12 -9.08
N PRO A 7 7.34 -12.07 -7.76
CA PRO A 7 7.20 -13.27 -6.95
C PRO A 7 5.71 -13.58 -6.78
N LEU A 8 5.26 -14.61 -7.49
CA LEU A 8 4.03 -15.34 -7.18
C LEU A 8 4.15 -15.92 -5.77
N GLY A 9 3.25 -15.50 -4.89
CA GLY A 9 2.88 -16.26 -3.70
C GLY A 9 3.32 -15.64 -2.39
N GLN A 10 2.42 -14.87 -1.77
CA GLN A 10 2.10 -15.00 -0.35
C GLN A 10 0.62 -14.67 -0.12
N ARG A 11 -0.19 -15.69 0.19
CA ARG A 11 -1.50 -15.50 0.81
C ARG A 11 -1.25 -15.05 2.25
N SER A 12 -1.45 -13.76 2.54
CA SER A 12 -1.50 -13.27 3.92
C SER A 12 -2.97 -13.11 4.33
N THR A 13 -3.46 -14.06 5.12
CA THR A 13 -4.74 -13.98 5.81
C THR A 13 -4.62 -12.89 6.89
N GLY A 14 -5.16 -11.71 6.62
CA GLY A 14 -5.08 -10.55 7.51
C GLY A 14 -5.83 -9.37 6.92
N GLY A 15 -7.16 -9.49 6.88
CA GLY A 15 -8.08 -8.63 6.14
C GLY A 15 -8.07 -7.17 6.60
N ALA A 16 -7.55 -6.31 5.76
CA ALA A 16 -8.44 -5.34 5.16
C ALA A 16 -8.85 -5.97 3.83
N LEU A 17 -10.13 -6.33 3.70
CA LEU A 17 -10.76 -6.53 2.40
C LEU A 17 -10.27 -5.40 1.49
N LEU A 18 -10.07 -5.67 0.19
CA LEU A 18 -9.60 -4.83 -0.92
C LEU A 18 -10.40 -3.53 -1.13
N ALA A 19 -10.76 -2.87 -0.04
CA ALA A 19 -11.58 -1.70 0.05
C ALA A 19 -10.70 -0.54 -0.40
N GLU A 20 -10.90 -0.18 -1.67
CA GLU A 20 -10.76 1.17 -2.19
C GLU A 20 -9.66 1.98 -1.50
N LEU A 21 -8.39 1.58 -1.64
CA LEU A 21 -7.31 2.47 -1.24
C LEU A 21 -7.46 3.77 -2.03
N ARG A 22 -7.64 4.87 -1.30
CA ARG A 22 -7.83 6.21 -1.82
C ARG A 22 -6.57 7.03 -1.59
N VAL A 23 -6.42 8.09 -2.37
CA VAL A 23 -5.38 9.08 -2.13
C VAL A 23 -5.58 9.70 -0.75
N GLY A 24 -4.51 9.76 0.04
CA GLY A 24 -4.52 10.19 1.43
C GLY A 24 -4.58 9.05 2.45
N ASP A 25 -4.90 7.82 2.03
CA ASP A 25 -4.92 6.69 2.95
C ASP A 25 -3.53 6.37 3.50
N LEU A 26 -3.47 6.17 4.81
CA LEU A 26 -2.28 5.66 5.47
C LEU A 26 -2.20 4.16 5.27
N VAL A 27 -1.04 3.68 4.83
CA VAL A 27 -0.77 2.28 4.57
C VAL A 27 0.49 1.81 5.28
N ILE A 28 0.52 0.52 5.62
CA ILE A 28 1.69 -0.14 6.15
C ILE A 28 2.12 -1.24 5.18
N ARG A 29 3.39 -1.21 4.79
CA ARG A 29 4.08 -2.35 4.19
C ARG A 29 4.80 -3.11 5.30
N SER A 30 4.41 -4.37 5.50
CA SER A 30 5.04 -5.25 6.48
C SER A 30 6.02 -6.19 5.76
N HIS A 31 7.31 -6.08 6.06
CA HIS A 31 8.35 -6.98 5.54
C HIS A 31 9.10 -7.62 6.71
N ARG A 32 8.78 -8.89 7.03
CA ARG A 32 9.35 -9.73 8.11
C ARG A 32 9.62 -9.01 9.46
N LEU A 33 10.68 -8.21 9.53
CA LEU A 33 11.14 -7.48 10.72
C LEU A 33 10.83 -5.99 10.71
N PHE A 34 10.46 -5.42 9.56
CA PHE A 34 10.21 -4.00 9.38
C PHE A 34 8.77 -3.72 9.00
N LYS A 35 8.20 -2.69 9.62
CA LYS A 35 6.92 -2.11 9.21
C LYS A 35 7.17 -0.68 8.81
N THR A 36 6.97 -0.37 7.55
CA THR A 36 7.12 0.99 7.02
C THR A 36 5.73 1.57 6.81
N ARG A 37 5.50 2.76 7.36
CA ARG A 37 4.29 3.55 7.13
C ARG A 37 4.47 4.43 5.91
N GLY A 38 3.40 4.65 5.18
CA GLY A 38 3.38 5.56 4.05
C GLY A 38 1.98 6.05 3.78
N THR A 39 1.90 7.01 2.86
CA THR A 39 0.65 7.63 2.42
C THR A 39 0.43 7.33 0.95
N VAL A 40 -0.76 6.88 0.59
CA VAL A 40 -1.16 6.76 -0.82
C VAL A 40 -1.23 8.15 -1.44
N VAL A 41 -0.39 8.42 -2.45
CA VAL A 41 -0.35 9.72 -3.13
C VAL A 41 -1.07 9.70 -4.48
N ARG A 42 -1.28 8.51 -5.06
CA ARG A 42 -2.00 8.34 -6.34
C ARG A 42 -2.46 6.90 -6.53
N VAL A 43 -3.65 6.71 -7.13
CA VAL A 43 -4.06 5.40 -7.66
C VAL A 43 -3.56 5.28 -9.10
N ALA A 44 -2.76 4.25 -9.39
CA ALA A 44 -2.18 4.03 -10.71
C ALA A 44 -3.08 3.15 -11.60
N VAL A 45 -3.69 2.12 -11.02
CA VAL A 45 -4.61 1.21 -11.70
C VAL A 45 -5.80 0.91 -10.81
N GLN A 46 -7.01 1.08 -11.37
CA GLN A 46 -8.27 0.75 -10.71
C GLN A 46 -9.05 -0.25 -11.59
N ARG A 47 -9.67 -1.25 -10.97
CA ARG A 47 -10.52 -2.23 -11.67
C ARG A 47 -11.78 -2.49 -10.85
N ARG A 48 -12.95 -2.28 -11.46
CA ARG A 48 -14.26 -2.48 -10.80
C ARG A 48 -14.39 -1.69 -9.48
N GLY A 49 -13.85 -0.47 -9.42
CA GLY A 49 -13.84 0.37 -8.22
C GLY A 49 -12.67 0.09 -7.26
N GLU A 50 -12.01 -1.05 -7.36
CA GLU A 50 -10.90 -1.43 -6.47
C GLU A 50 -9.54 -0.96 -7.01
N ALA A 51 -8.75 -0.32 -6.15
CA ALA A 51 -7.37 0.01 -6.47
C ALA A 51 -6.53 -1.27 -6.54
N ARG A 52 -5.81 -1.47 -7.65
CA ARG A 52 -4.89 -2.60 -7.86
C ARG A 52 -3.45 -2.21 -7.65
N LEU A 53 -3.08 -1.03 -8.17
CA LEU A 53 -1.76 -0.45 -8.01
C LEU A 53 -1.88 0.98 -7.50
N VAL A 54 -1.06 1.33 -6.52
CA VAL A 54 -1.04 2.65 -5.90
C VAL A 54 0.39 3.15 -5.77
N TRP A 55 0.58 4.46 -5.91
CA TRP A 55 1.82 5.12 -5.55
C TRP A 55 1.78 5.48 -4.08
N VAL A 56 2.78 5.05 -3.33
CA VAL A 56 2.89 5.29 -1.90
C VAL A 56 4.14 6.10 -1.62
N LYS A 57 3.98 7.23 -0.93
CA LYS A 57 5.10 7.96 -0.34
C LYS A 57 5.38 7.35 1.03
N TRP A 58 6.56 6.77 1.20
CA TRP A 58 6.96 6.13 2.46
C TRP A 58 7.58 7.13 3.44
N ASP A 59 7.24 6.98 4.72
CA ASP A 59 7.84 7.72 5.82
C ASP A 59 9.10 6.97 6.26
N HIS A 60 10.23 7.32 5.67
CA HIS A 60 11.54 6.78 6.03
C HIS A 60 12.49 7.92 6.40
N PRO A 61 13.19 7.88 7.56
CA PRO A 61 14.07 8.96 8.01
C PRO A 61 15.25 9.21 7.05
N ASP A 62 15.80 8.12 6.48
CA ASP A 62 17.09 8.20 5.76
C ASP A 62 16.99 8.01 4.24
N THR A 63 15.80 7.80 3.66
CA THR A 63 15.68 7.61 2.20
C THR A 63 14.81 8.70 1.59
N LEU A 64 15.33 9.32 0.53
CA LEU A 64 14.66 10.35 -0.24
C LEU A 64 13.25 9.88 -0.66
N PRO A 65 12.27 10.80 -0.72
CA PRO A 65 10.84 10.50 -0.71
C PRO A 65 10.32 10.08 -2.08
N ASN A 66 11.01 9.19 -2.78
CA ASN A 66 10.52 8.68 -4.05
C ASN A 66 9.31 7.78 -3.77
N PRO A 67 8.10 8.17 -4.25
CA PRO A 67 6.96 7.29 -4.13
C PRO A 67 7.25 6.00 -4.88
N SER A 68 6.92 4.85 -4.29
CA SER A 68 7.01 3.57 -4.99
C SER A 68 5.64 3.12 -5.47
N LEU A 69 5.62 2.42 -6.60
CA LEU A 69 4.43 1.75 -7.09
C LEU A 69 4.27 0.42 -6.38
N GLU A 70 3.13 0.22 -5.75
CA GLU A 70 2.87 -0.93 -4.86
C GLU A 70 1.56 -1.60 -5.25
N SER A 71 1.53 -2.93 -5.09
CA SER A 71 0.28 -3.69 -5.18
C SER A 71 -0.58 -3.43 -3.96
N ALA A 72 -1.86 -3.13 -4.16
CA ALA A 72 -2.81 -2.93 -3.06
C ALA A 72 -2.88 -4.15 -2.13
N ASP A 73 -2.71 -5.36 -2.68
CA ASP A 73 -2.73 -6.62 -1.93
C ASP A 73 -1.54 -6.76 -0.95
N SER A 74 -0.44 -6.04 -1.21
CA SER A 74 0.77 -6.05 -0.38
C SER A 74 0.71 -5.03 0.77
N LEU A 75 -0.35 -4.23 0.81
CA LEU A 75 -0.52 -3.10 1.72
C LEU A 75 -1.62 -3.37 2.74
N LYS A 76 -1.42 -2.86 3.96
CA LYS A 76 -2.46 -2.83 4.97
C LYS A 76 -2.88 -1.39 5.20
N ALA A 77 -4.14 -1.06 4.89
CA ALA A 77 -4.73 0.21 5.26
C ALA A 77 -4.68 0.35 6.79
N VAL A 78 -4.10 1.45 7.27
CA VAL A 78 -4.22 1.85 8.66
C VAL A 78 -5.60 2.47 8.78
N LYS A 79 -6.58 1.70 9.26
CA LYS A 79 -7.80 2.33 9.75
C LYS A 79 -7.39 3.27 10.87
N GLY A 80 -7.38 4.56 10.57
CA GLY A 80 -7.53 5.55 11.62
C GLY A 80 -8.79 5.14 12.38
N THR A 81 -8.73 5.15 13.70
CA THR A 81 -9.93 5.26 14.51
C THR A 81 -10.62 6.56 14.10
N SER A 82 -11.40 6.55 13.03
CA SER A 82 -12.49 7.49 12.86
C SER A 82 -13.60 7.01 13.81
N SER A 83 -13.37 7.25 15.09
CA SER A 83 -14.44 7.52 16.03
C SER A 83 -13.98 8.78 16.74
N PRO A 84 -14.71 9.89 16.55
CA PRO A 84 -15.92 10.06 17.34
C PRO A 84 -17.09 10.68 16.56
N ALA A 85 -18.29 10.12 16.75
CA ALA A 85 -19.55 10.80 17.06
C ALA A 85 -20.69 9.77 17.06
#